data_AF-A0A7Z7BJ37-F1
#
_entry.id   AF-A0A7Z7BJ37-F1
#
_cell.length_a   1.000
_cell.length_b   1.000
_cell.length_c   1.000
_cell.angle_alpha   90.00
_cell.angle_beta   90.00
_cell.angle_gamma   90.00
#
_symmetry.space_group_name_H-M   'P 1'
#
loop_
_entity.id
_entity.type
_entity.pdbx_description
1 polymer ?
#
loop_
_entity_poly.entity_id
_entity_poly.type
_entity_poly.pdbx_seq_one_letter_code
_entity_poly.pdbx_strand_id
1 'polypeptide(L)'
;MIEKHEIPDDFPRGELFGAAAGSRTEMLVQLHDRFYLCGVIPEEIVRERYLVIEDLAQQLALCCSRRAIEDPSWSFQHDFETMCRGVRQRIAQGIWSISDPEYEWLIRRTKAIFE
;
A
#
# COMPACT_ATOMS: atom_id res chain seq x y z
N MET A 1 -8.37 9.47 -23.40
CA MET A 1 -7.07 8.79 -23.46
C MET A 1 -6.78 8.33 -22.06
N ILE A 2 -7.11 7.08 -21.71
CA ILE A 2 -6.83 6.56 -20.37
C ILE A 2 -5.35 6.18 -20.41
N GLU A 3 -4.49 6.98 -19.77
CA GLU A 3 -3.09 6.60 -19.60
C GLU A 3 -3.05 5.27 -18.87
N LYS A 4 -2.58 4.25 -19.58
CA LYS A 4 -2.33 2.91 -19.05
C LYS A 4 -1.16 3.06 -18.07
N HIS A 5 -1.44 3.42 -16.82
CA HIS A 5 -0.45 3.36 -15.76
C HIS A 5 -0.12 1.88 -15.59
N GLU A 6 1.00 1.46 -16.19
CA GLU A 6 1.53 0.13 -15.99
C GLU A 6 1.91 -0.01 -14.52
N ILE A 7 1.42 -1.08 -13.90
CA ILE A 7 1.71 -1.39 -12.50
C ILE A 7 3.20 -1.74 -12.44
N PRO A 8 3.99 -1.05 -11.61
CA PRO A 8 5.41 -1.35 -11.45
C PRO A 8 5.65 -2.81 -11.07
N ASP A 9 6.72 -3.40 -11.60
CA ASP A 9 7.06 -4.80 -11.33
C ASP A 9 7.30 -5.10 -9.85
N ASP A 10 7.74 -4.10 -9.08
CA ASP A 10 8.00 -4.20 -7.65
C ASP A 10 6.77 -3.93 -6.77
N PHE A 11 5.60 -3.62 -7.36
CA PHE A 11 4.36 -3.50 -6.61
C PHE A 11 3.89 -4.88 -6.11
N PRO A 12 3.51 -5.02 -4.83
CA PRO A 12 3.09 -6.30 -4.28
C PRO A 12 1.81 -6.81 -4.94
N ARG A 13 1.90 -7.98 -5.59
CA ARG A 13 0.76 -8.60 -6.28
C ARG A 13 -0.04 -9.58 -5.40
N GLY A 14 0.45 -9.86 -4.19
CA GLY A 14 -0.18 -10.75 -3.22
C GLY A 14 -0.34 -12.19 -3.73
N GLU A 15 0.40 -13.12 -3.16
CA GLU A 15 0.23 -14.53 -3.44
C GLU A 15 -0.53 -15.19 -2.29
N LEU A 16 -1.76 -15.65 -2.53
CA LEU A 16 -2.51 -16.45 -1.57
C LEU A 16 -2.23 -17.94 -1.80
N PHE A 17 -1.02 -18.36 -1.45
CA PHE A 17 -0.67 -19.78 -1.40
C PHE A 17 -0.64 -20.26 0.04
N GLY A 18 -1.51 -21.21 0.36
CA GLY A 18 -1.36 -22.01 1.57
C GLY A 18 -2.36 -23.16 1.66
N ALA A 19 -1.91 -24.24 2.27
CA ALA A 19 -2.69 -25.43 2.56
C ALA A 19 -2.66 -25.65 4.07
N ALA A 20 -3.81 -25.88 4.69
CA ALA A 20 -3.89 -26.26 6.09
C ALA A 20 -3.78 -27.80 6.22
N ALA A 21 -3.07 -28.27 7.25
CA ALA A 21 -2.92 -29.70 7.50
C ALA A 21 -4.21 -30.26 8.13
N GLY A 22 -4.82 -31.26 7.49
CA GLY A 22 -6.04 -31.94 7.96
C GLY A 22 -6.36 -33.19 7.13
N SER A 23 -7.30 -34.01 7.58
CA SER A 23 -7.77 -35.21 6.84
C SER A 23 -8.58 -34.86 5.59
N ARG A 24 -8.92 -33.58 5.41
CA ARG A 24 -9.63 -33.00 4.27
C ARG A 24 -8.81 -31.83 3.73
N THR A 25 -8.71 -31.71 2.41
CA THR A 25 -8.02 -30.59 1.76
C THR A 25 -8.75 -29.28 2.06
N GLU A 26 -8.07 -28.38 2.78
CA GLU A 26 -8.52 -27.01 3.04
C GLU A 26 -7.60 -26.03 2.30
N MET A 27 -8.20 -25.12 1.52
CA MET A 27 -7.49 -24.07 0.77
C MET A 27 -7.64 -22.73 1.49
N LEU A 28 -6.56 -21.95 1.56
CA LEU A 28 -6.63 -20.57 2.03
C LEU A 28 -7.30 -19.68 0.97
N VAL A 29 -8.27 -18.89 1.41
CA VAL A 29 -8.96 -17.91 0.58
C VAL A 29 -8.99 -16.54 1.24
N GLN A 30 -8.91 -15.48 0.45
CA GLN A 30 -9.15 -14.11 0.91
C GLN A 30 -10.56 -13.69 0.52
N LEU A 31 -11.34 -13.16 1.46
CA LEU A 31 -12.63 -12.54 1.14
C LEU A 31 -12.39 -11.13 0.61
N HIS A 32 -12.75 -10.88 -0.65
CA HIS A 32 -12.77 -9.57 -1.27
C HIS A 32 -14.23 -9.20 -1.59
N ASP A 33 -14.76 -8.20 -0.90
CA ASP A 33 -16.18 -7.87 -0.84
C ASP A 33 -17.07 -9.07 -0.47
N ARG A 34 -17.60 -9.77 -1.48
CA ARG A 34 -18.50 -10.94 -1.35
C ARG A 34 -17.93 -12.21 -1.98
N PHE A 35 -16.72 -12.14 -2.55
CA PHE A 35 -16.10 -13.23 -3.28
C PHE A 35 -14.88 -13.76 -2.51
N TYR A 36 -14.73 -15.08 -2.48
CA TYR A 36 -13.53 -15.74 -1.97
C TYR A 36 -12.52 -15.90 -3.11
N LEU A 37 -11.37 -15.26 -2.98
CA LEU A 37 -10.24 -15.36 -3.89
C LEU A 37 -9.24 -16.41 -3.39
N CYS A 38 -8.72 -17.25 -4.28
CA CYS A 38 -7.72 -18.27 -3.99
C CYS A 38 -6.62 -18.22 -5.04
N GLY A 39 -5.36 -18.35 -4.64
CA GLY A 39 -4.22 -18.35 -5.56
C GLY A 39 -3.79 -16.95 -6.00
N VAL A 40 -3.64 -16.74 -7.31
CA VAL A 40 -3.18 -15.45 -7.87
C VAL A 40 -4.31 -14.43 -7.81
N ILE A 41 -4.03 -13.27 -7.23
CA ILE A 41 -5.00 -12.16 -7.20
C ILE A 41 -5.19 -11.65 -8.64
N PRO A 42 -6.43 -11.45 -9.11
CA PRO A 42 -6.71 -10.89 -10.43
C PRO A 42 -5.97 -9.57 -10.66
N GLU A 43 -5.41 -9.40 -11.86
CA GLU A 43 -4.65 -8.20 -12.26
C GLU A 43 -5.47 -6.92 -12.11
N GLU A 44 -6.80 -7.00 -12.30
CA GLU A 44 -7.71 -5.87 -12.08
C GLU A 44 -7.71 -5.40 -10.62
N ILE A 45 -7.71 -6.34 -9.67
CA ILE A 45 -7.67 -6.03 -8.24
C ILE A 45 -6.31 -5.44 -7.87
N VAL A 46 -5.22 -6.03 -8.39
CA VAL A 46 -3.87 -5.49 -8.21
C VAL A 46 -3.80 -4.06 -8.75
N ARG A 47 -4.42 -3.78 -9.90
CA ARG A 47 -4.47 -2.43 -10.48
C ARG A 47 -5.25 -1.45 -9.62
N GLU A 48 -6.42 -1.83 -9.13
CA GLU A 48 -7.22 -0.99 -8.24
C GLU A 48 -6.45 -0.66 -6.95
N ARG A 49 -5.81 -1.67 -6.35
CA ARG A 49 -4.95 -1.49 -5.18
C ARG A 49 -3.77 -0.56 -5.49
N TYR A 50 -3.11 -0.76 -6.63
CA TYR A 50 -2.01 0.10 -7.07
C TYR A 50 -2.45 1.56 -7.21
N LEU A 51 -3.56 1.84 -7.89
CA LEU A 51 -4.03 3.21 -8.08
C LEU A 51 -4.32 3.92 -6.75
N VAL A 52 -4.93 3.21 -5.79
CA VAL A 52 -5.22 3.76 -4.46
C VAL A 52 -3.93 4.05 -3.68
N ILE A 53 -2.96 3.13 -3.71
CA ILE A 53 -1.71 3.28 -2.96
C ILE A 53 -0.79 4.32 -3.62
N GLU A 54 -0.78 4.42 -4.96
CA GLU A 54 -0.03 5.46 -5.69
C GLU A 54 -0.60 6.86 -5.43
N ASP A 55 -1.93 7.03 -5.48
CA ASP A 55 -2.57 8.30 -5.12
C ASP A 55 -2.25 8.70 -3.67
N LEU A 56 -2.31 7.74 -2.73
CA LEU A 56 -1.90 7.97 -1.35
C LEU A 56 -0.43 8.39 -1.25
N ALA A 57 0.48 7.76 -1.99
CA ALA A 57 1.89 8.13 -2.01
C ALA A 57 2.09 9.58 -2.46
N GLN A 58 1.38 10.00 -3.51
CA GLN A 58 1.41 11.36 -4.03
C GLN A 58 0.88 12.37 -3.01
N GLN A 59 -0.25 12.07 -2.35
CA GLN A 59 -0.82 12.92 -1.31
C GLN A 59 0.10 13.07 -0.10
N LEU A 60 0.76 11.99 0.33
CA LEU A 60 1.70 12.02 1.44
C LEU A 60 2.95 12.84 1.08
N ALA A 61 3.49 12.69 -0.14
CA ALA A 61 4.62 13.48 -0.62
C ALA A 61 4.28 14.98 -0.67
N LEU A 62 3.10 15.32 -1.18
CA LEU A 62 2.59 16.71 -1.21
C LEU A 62 2.40 17.29 0.19
N CYS A 63 1.94 16.46 1.14
CA CYS A 63 1.80 16.88 2.53
C CYS A 63 3.17 17.20 3.17
N CYS A 64 4.17 16.35 2.92
CA CYS A 64 5.53 16.57 3.41
C CYS A 64 6.16 17.83 2.80
N SER A 65 5.97 18.08 1.50
CA SER A 65 6.50 19.29 0.86
C SER A 65 5.85 20.58 1.34
N ARG A 66 4.53 20.57 1.57
CA ARG A 66 3.83 21.73 2.17
C ARG A 66 4.36 22.05 3.56
N ARG A 67 4.53 21.04 4.42
CA ARG A 67 5.06 21.22 5.78
C ARG A 67 6.49 21.76 5.78
N ALA A 68 7.35 21.26 4.88
CA ALA A 68 8.71 21.76 4.73
C ALA A 68 8.79 23.24 4.32
N ILE A 69 7.80 23.76 3.59
CA ILE A 69 7.69 25.17 3.23
C ILE A 69 7.17 26.00 4.43
N GLU A 70 6.19 25.49 5.16
CA GLU A 70 5.55 26.18 6.28
C GLU A 70 6.45 26.28 7.52
N ASP A 71 7.24 25.25 7.80
CA ASP A 71 8.19 25.23 8.91
C ASP A 71 9.57 24.69 8.47
N PRO A 72 10.45 25.57 7.95
CA PRO A 72 11.80 25.19 7.51
C PRO A 72 12.71 24.69 8.64
N SER A 73 12.28 24.81 9.91
CA SER A 73 13.08 24.37 11.05
C SER A 73 13.08 22.85 11.22
N TRP A 74 12.10 22.15 10.64
CA TRP A 74 12.01 20.70 10.70
C TRP A 74 12.66 20.08 9.47
N SER A 75 13.46 19.03 9.69
CA SER A 75 14.06 18.30 8.57
C SER A 75 12.99 17.44 7.89
N PHE A 76 13.11 17.27 6.57
CA PHE A 76 12.27 16.35 5.81
C PHE A 76 12.17 14.97 6.48
N GLN A 77 13.29 14.46 6.99
CA GLN A 77 13.35 13.18 7.67
C GLN A 77 12.41 13.13 8.89
N HIS A 78 12.32 14.21 9.67
CA HIS A 78 11.44 14.27 10.84
C HIS A 78 9.95 14.25 10.44
N ASP A 79 9.56 15.01 9.43
CA ASP A 79 8.18 15.03 8.92
C ASP A 79 7.80 13.69 8.29
N PHE A 80 8.72 13.10 7.53
CA PHE A 80 8.53 11.79 6.90
C PHE A 80 8.37 10.68 7.94
N GLU A 81 9.19 10.65 8.99
CA GLU A 81 9.06 9.68 10.08
C GLU A 81 7.75 9.85 10.86
N THR A 82 7.32 11.09 11.07
CA THR A 82 6.03 11.40 11.72
C THR A 82 4.85 10.92 10.87
N MET A 83 4.90 11.15 9.57
CA MET A 83 3.94 10.65 8.60
C MET A 83 3.89 9.11 8.61
N CYS A 84 5.04 8.44 8.52
CA CYS A 84 5.14 6.98 8.56
C CYS A 84 4.48 6.39 9.81
N ARG A 85 4.70 7.04 10.96
CA ARG A 85 4.06 6.66 12.24
C ARG A 85 2.55 6.84 12.19
N GLY A 86 2.06 7.95 11.64
CA GLY A 86 0.64 8.21 11.45
C GLY A 86 -0.03 7.15 10.56
N VAL A 87 0.60 6.78 9.45
CA VAL A 87 0.12 5.72 8.56
C VAL A 87 0.06 4.37 9.30
N ARG A 88 1.14 3.97 9.99
CA ARG A 88 1.13 2.73 10.78
C ARG A 88 0.06 2.71 11.86
N GLN A 89 -0.18 3.84 12.52
CA GLN A 89 -1.25 3.94 13.51
C GLN A 89 -2.63 3.71 12.88
N ARG A 90 -2.90 4.26 11.70
CA ARG A 90 -4.18 4.05 10.98
C ARG A 90 -4.36 2.58 10.56
N ILE A 91 -3.28 1.93 10.14
CA ILE A 91 -3.27 0.50 9.82
C ILE A 91 -3.54 -0.34 11.08
N ALA A 92 -2.83 -0.05 12.19
CA ALA A 92 -3.00 -0.77 13.45
C ALA A 92 -4.40 -0.59 14.06
N GLN A 93 -5.06 0.55 13.82
CA GLN A 93 -6.44 0.79 14.22
C GLN A 93 -7.48 0.10 13.32
N GLY A 94 -7.04 -0.58 12.26
CA GLY A 94 -7.93 -1.21 11.27
C GLY A 94 -8.71 -0.20 10.42
N ILE A 95 -8.32 1.08 10.43
CA ILE A 95 -8.98 2.12 9.63
C ILE A 95 -8.57 1.96 8.16
N TRP A 96 -7.30 1.60 7.92
CA TRP A 96 -6.75 1.39 6.59
C TRP A 96 -6.37 -0.07 6.41
N SER A 97 -6.97 -0.73 5.43
CA SER A 97 -6.65 -2.10 5.02
C SER A 97 -5.48 -2.10 4.05
N ILE A 98 -4.28 -1.82 4.56
CA ILE A 98 -3.00 -1.86 3.82
C ILE A 98 -2.15 -2.99 4.42
N SER A 99 -1.68 -3.90 3.57
CA SER A 99 -0.78 -4.99 3.98
C SER A 99 0.65 -4.47 4.20
N ASP A 100 1.46 -5.22 4.94
CA ASP A 100 2.86 -4.83 5.19
C ASP A 100 3.66 -4.62 3.88
N PRO A 101 3.55 -5.48 2.84
CA PRO A 101 4.23 -5.23 1.57
C PRO A 101 3.78 -3.94 0.87
N GLU A 102 2.48 -3.63 0.92
CA GLU A 102 1.94 -2.38 0.34
C GLU A 102 2.39 -1.16 1.13
N TYR A 103 2.47 -1.27 2.46
CA TYR A 103 2.99 -0.21 3.31
C TYR A 103 4.47 0.08 2.99
N GLU A 104 5.31 -0.94 2.92
CA GLU A 104 6.73 -0.77 2.58
C GLU A 104 6.88 -0.17 1.17
N TRP A 105 6.08 -0.61 0.21
CA TRP A 105 6.06 -0.01 -1.13
C TRP A 105 5.63 1.47 -1.10
N LEU A 106 4.55 1.79 -0.37
CA LEU A 106 4.04 3.15 -0.18
C LEU A 106 5.11 4.11 0.36
N ILE A 107 5.83 3.70 1.41
CA ILE A 107 6.86 4.53 2.04
C ILE A 107 8.01 4.79 1.07
N ARG A 108 8.52 3.75 0.39
CA ARG A 108 9.58 3.93 -0.63
C ARG A 108 9.12 4.83 -1.76
N ARG A 109 7.89 4.64 -2.24
CA ARG A 109 7.31 5.43 -3.33
C ARG A 109 7.14 6.89 -2.94
N THR A 110 6.60 7.16 -1.75
CA THR A 110 6.43 8.52 -1.21
C THR A 110 7.77 9.25 -1.13
N LYS A 111 8.81 8.56 -0.66
CA LYS A 111 10.17 9.10 -0.60
C LYS A 111 10.71 9.42 -2.00
N ALA A 112 10.55 8.51 -2.96
CA ALA A 112 11.01 8.68 -4.33
C ALA A 112 10.26 9.77 -5.13
N ILE A 113 9.03 10.13 -4.74
CA ILE A 113 8.29 11.26 -5.34
C ILE A 113 8.84 12.60 -4.81
N PHE A 114 9.36 12.60 -3.59
CA PHE A 114 9.84 13.80 -2.94
C PHE A 114 11.31 14.12 -3.26
N GLU A 115 12.17 13.10 -3.34
CA GLU A 115 13.59 13.21 -3.72
C GLU A 115 13.77 13.48 -5.22
#